data_AF-A0A2S4KY09-F1
#
_entry.id   AF-A0A2S4KY09-F1
#
_cell.length_a   1.000
_cell.length_b   1.000
_cell.length_c   1.000
_cell.angle_alpha   90.00
_cell.angle_beta   90.00
_cell.angle_gamma   90.00
#
_symmetry.space_group_name_H-M   'P 1'
#
loop_
_entity.id
_entity.type
_entity.pdbx_description
1 polymer ?
#
loop_
_entity_poly.entity_id
_entity_poly.type
_entity_poly.pdbx_seq_one_letter_code
_entity_poly.pdbx_strand_id
1 'polypeptide(L)'
;MTSLSRLGFSTTARSSPPRAIGMHPNHVVTTSGPNIPQSHSCGAFGLVSPASSQCRDGGHDGYPFSPASSKSGNLTEPRNYAPRTSGQPAVCSEPPPKFDPSGLVNGQLHQQQGMNGQQQVSTGPQYHQPVANGQQYQQQAAVPTQAQLTPGGHALVQVYPGPEAPVVNYSSSLAVVPATEIRANRSSELNNLTNTPSGLPLVANAMDPSNFPFVEAPRMAQAINRGVVKLKNIPFATKRSEVIAFLGRNSKILNDSEEPVHIIMERVTSKTMDAYVEFVSLEEAMKAVDKHHHNLKNGRVSRLGDRPIEVELSSQANLMRDLFPLARGLIWDGATPHFKPFNQNYAWENFRGFISEEEMVMLIKHVEVPHRSPYSKDCPQRPYECLISTLKKFPWYATDRISISQRHAMYIATERLLQVLSEKVNRGCDHINLTAQLQTRLTNAALACPGFTPLMKDNLAWLLNIPEAEQRFYGQPRYAYSWRHQYSLAPKPGAPLDWYISIIREQTHRDMLSRTHASRTELQEKGQQTDMYWGYFWAELGHNFGPQFDQMTLAQVAHAEFTAVERVLSRALPSH
;
A
#
# COMPACT_ATOMS: atom_id res chain seq x y z
N MET A 1 -61.97 20.14 7.51
CA MET A 1 -63.24 19.37 7.56
C MET A 1 -62.89 17.89 7.46
N THR A 2 -63.63 16.99 8.16
CA THR A 2 -63.83 15.52 7.91
C THR A 2 -62.66 14.65 7.37
N SER A 3 -62.34 13.44 7.87
CA SER A 3 -62.88 12.52 8.91
C SER A 3 -61.80 11.43 9.17
N LEU A 4 -61.45 10.95 10.38
CA LEU A 4 -62.12 9.90 11.21
C LEU A 4 -62.66 8.68 10.41
N SER A 5 -62.50 7.40 10.80
CA SER A 5 -61.96 6.69 12.00
C SER A 5 -61.24 5.39 11.57
N ARG A 6 -60.38 4.67 12.32
CA ARG A 6 -60.08 4.51 13.77
C ARG A 6 -60.86 3.42 14.54
N LEU A 7 -60.48 2.15 14.37
CA LEU A 7 -60.80 0.97 15.22
C LEU A 7 -59.57 0.03 15.27
N GLY A 8 -59.16 -0.62 16.36
CA GLY A 8 -59.52 -0.44 17.77
C GLY A 8 -60.08 -1.70 18.45
N PHE A 9 -59.24 -2.47 19.17
CA PHE A 9 -59.70 -3.44 20.17
C PHE A 9 -58.74 -3.58 21.36
N SER A 10 -59.31 -3.80 22.54
CA SER A 10 -58.69 -3.83 23.87
C SER A 10 -59.76 -4.36 24.87
N THR A 11 -59.56 -4.69 26.15
CA THR A 11 -58.46 -4.47 27.11
C THR A 11 -58.54 -5.54 28.21
N THR A 12 -57.41 -5.99 28.79
CA THR A 12 -57.40 -6.39 30.22
C THR A 12 -56.02 -6.26 30.87
N ALA A 13 -56.01 -5.96 32.17
CA ALA A 13 -54.82 -5.80 33.00
C ALA A 13 -55.12 -6.18 34.47
N ARG A 14 -54.10 -6.63 35.22
CA ARG A 14 -53.98 -6.72 36.70
C ARG A 14 -52.65 -7.44 37.06
N SER A 15 -52.08 -7.36 38.26
CA SER A 15 -51.59 -6.18 39.00
C SER A 15 -50.90 -6.62 40.32
N SER A 16 -49.57 -6.48 40.40
CA SER A 16 -48.83 -6.24 41.66
C SER A 16 -48.73 -7.45 42.66
N PRO A 17 -48.01 -7.36 43.82
CA PRO A 17 -46.71 -8.02 43.95
C PRO A 17 -46.53 -8.88 45.26
N PRO A 18 -45.43 -8.80 46.05
CA PRO A 18 -44.20 -9.59 45.95
C PRO A 18 -43.86 -10.43 47.21
N ARG A 19 -42.78 -11.24 47.19
CA ARG A 19 -41.96 -11.58 48.40
C ARG A 19 -40.59 -12.21 48.08
N ALA A 20 -39.74 -12.33 49.11
CA ALA A 20 -38.37 -12.88 49.11
C ALA A 20 -38.14 -13.80 50.34
N ILE A 21 -36.87 -14.15 50.65
CA ILE A 21 -36.39 -15.11 51.69
C ILE A 21 -36.37 -16.57 51.15
N GLY A 22 -35.40 -17.46 51.44
CA GLY A 22 -34.22 -17.41 52.34
C GLY A 22 -33.11 -18.44 51.99
N MET A 23 -32.22 -18.78 52.94
CA MET A 23 -30.93 -19.46 52.69
C MET A 23 -30.81 -20.90 53.24
N HIS A 24 -30.01 -21.75 52.54
CA HIS A 24 -29.18 -22.86 53.07
C HIS A 24 -29.83 -24.01 53.88
N PRO A 25 -29.08 -25.10 54.20
CA PRO A 25 -28.16 -25.90 53.38
C PRO A 25 -28.48 -27.42 53.47
N ASN A 26 -27.65 -28.30 52.91
CA ASN A 26 -27.53 -29.69 53.39
C ASN A 26 -26.13 -30.28 53.14
N HIS A 27 -25.76 -31.32 53.90
CA HIS A 27 -24.40 -31.90 54.00
C HIS A 27 -24.43 -33.43 53.73
N VAL A 28 -23.37 -34.17 54.13
CA VAL A 28 -23.26 -35.67 54.19
C VAL A 28 -22.89 -36.35 52.86
N VAL A 29 -21.89 -37.26 52.75
CA VAL A 29 -20.80 -37.72 53.64
C VAL A 29 -19.58 -38.24 52.83
N THR A 30 -18.41 -38.35 53.45
CA THR A 30 -17.19 -38.96 52.87
C THR A 30 -16.90 -40.39 53.35
N THR A 31 -16.38 -41.25 52.46
CA THR A 31 -15.76 -42.56 52.77
C THR A 31 -14.49 -42.75 51.91
N SER A 32 -13.61 -43.71 52.27
CA SER A 32 -12.15 -43.54 52.06
C SER A 32 -11.38 -44.70 51.38
N GLY A 33 -10.85 -44.42 50.17
CA GLY A 33 -9.60 -44.98 49.58
C GLY A 33 -9.56 -46.48 49.23
N PRO A 34 -8.40 -47.01 48.74
CA PRO A 34 -7.14 -46.33 48.38
C PRO A 34 -6.53 -46.70 46.99
N ASN A 35 -5.47 -45.96 46.57
CA ASN A 35 -4.43 -46.33 45.56
C ASN A 35 -4.85 -46.46 44.07
N ILE A 36 -4.07 -46.17 43.01
CA ILE A 36 -2.67 -45.71 42.72
C ILE A 36 -2.63 -45.25 41.21
N PRO A 37 -1.72 -44.39 40.66
CA PRO A 37 -0.95 -43.25 41.17
C PRO A 37 -1.27 -41.94 40.37
N GLN A 38 -0.37 -40.95 40.35
CA GLN A 38 -0.55 -39.61 39.76
C GLN A 38 -0.11 -39.47 38.28
N SER A 39 -0.71 -38.50 37.57
CA SER A 39 -0.05 -37.73 36.51
C SER A 39 -0.20 -36.23 36.81
N HIS A 40 0.84 -35.43 36.56
CA HIS A 40 0.89 -34.04 37.01
C HIS A 40 0.13 -33.10 36.06
N SER A 41 -0.91 -32.45 36.58
CA SER A 41 -1.54 -31.30 35.92
C SER A 41 -1.25 -30.03 36.71
N CYS A 42 -0.31 -29.23 36.18
CA CYS A 42 -0.14 -27.82 36.57
C CYS A 42 -0.71 -26.97 35.44
N GLY A 43 -1.46 -25.90 35.69
CA GLY A 43 -1.93 -25.37 36.97
C GLY A 43 -2.54 -23.99 36.71
N ALA A 44 -3.75 -23.72 37.21
CA ALA A 44 -4.49 -22.54 36.81
C ALA A 44 -3.94 -21.25 37.45
N PHE A 45 -3.36 -20.40 36.61
CA PHE A 45 -3.14 -18.98 36.86
C PHE A 45 -3.77 -18.21 35.68
N GLY A 46 -4.49 -17.12 35.84
CA GLY A 46 -4.81 -16.37 37.05
C GLY A 46 -5.20 -14.97 36.59
N LEU A 47 -6.49 -14.72 36.40
CA LEU A 47 -6.97 -13.45 35.83
C LEU A 47 -6.78 -12.31 36.84
N VAL A 48 -5.69 -11.55 36.68
CA VAL A 48 -5.46 -10.30 37.42
C VAL A 48 -5.54 -9.14 36.43
N SER A 49 -6.63 -8.38 36.48
CA SER A 49 -6.75 -7.12 35.75
C SER A 49 -5.99 -6.02 36.50
N PRO A 50 -5.07 -5.28 35.87
CA PRO A 50 -4.63 -4.00 36.38
C PRO A 50 -5.78 -3.00 36.24
N ALA A 51 -6.46 -2.71 37.34
CA ALA A 51 -7.37 -1.57 37.41
C ALA A 51 -6.55 -0.26 37.38
N SER A 52 -7.19 0.82 36.92
CA SER A 52 -6.58 2.15 36.80
C SER A 52 -6.04 2.71 38.13
N SER A 53 -4.81 3.19 38.14
CA SER A 53 -4.27 4.03 39.22
C SER A 53 -3.48 5.23 38.68
N GLN A 54 -4.11 6.40 38.79
CA GLN A 54 -3.55 7.77 38.86
C GLN A 54 -2.60 8.27 37.76
N CYS A 55 -2.90 9.48 37.28
CA CYS A 55 -2.09 10.23 36.32
C CYS A 55 -0.74 10.67 36.92
N ARG A 56 0.32 10.60 36.11
CA ARG A 56 1.49 11.48 36.20
C ARG A 56 2.13 11.62 34.82
N ASP A 57 2.54 12.83 34.47
CA ASP A 57 3.16 13.13 33.18
C ASP A 57 4.52 12.41 33.02
N GLY A 58 4.77 11.89 31.82
CA GLY A 58 6.02 11.17 31.53
C GLY A 58 6.08 10.54 30.13
N GLY A 59 6.60 11.31 29.16
CA GLY A 59 7.25 10.83 27.93
C GLY A 59 6.59 9.70 27.13
N HIS A 60 5.74 10.05 26.16
CA HIS A 60 5.36 9.12 25.09
C HIS A 60 6.46 9.04 24.01
N ASP A 61 7.37 8.06 24.12
CA ASP A 61 8.24 7.64 23.01
C ASP A 61 7.49 6.76 21.99
N GLY A 62 6.35 7.25 21.51
CA GLY A 62 5.66 6.71 20.34
C GLY A 62 5.95 7.60 19.15
N TYR A 63 6.69 7.10 18.15
CA TYR A 63 7.03 7.85 16.93
C TYR A 63 5.74 8.27 16.17
N PRO A 64 5.39 9.57 16.10
CA PRO A 64 4.29 10.04 15.27
C PRO A 64 4.53 9.75 13.79
N PHE A 65 3.48 9.40 13.06
CA PHE A 65 3.51 9.37 11.59
C PHE A 65 3.77 10.78 11.03
N SER A 66 3.17 11.80 11.65
CA SER A 66 3.30 13.17 11.19
C SER A 66 4.77 13.65 11.12
N PRO A 67 5.21 14.23 9.99
CA PRO A 67 6.59 14.68 9.73
C PRO A 67 7.27 15.55 10.80
N ALA A 68 6.48 16.19 11.66
CA ALA A 68 6.92 16.95 12.84
C ALA A 68 7.76 16.15 13.84
N SER A 69 7.75 14.80 13.82
CA SER A 69 8.68 13.99 14.64
C SER A 69 10.13 14.06 14.16
N SER A 70 10.38 14.49 12.92
CA SER A 70 11.73 14.74 12.45
C SER A 70 12.21 16.10 12.97
N LYS A 71 13.38 16.15 13.61
CA LYS A 71 14.01 17.40 14.10
C LYS A 71 14.35 18.41 12.98
N SER A 72 14.05 18.07 11.73
CA SER A 72 14.19 18.87 10.51
C SER A 72 12.93 19.69 10.13
N GLY A 73 11.77 19.45 10.74
CA GLY A 73 10.57 20.27 10.49
C GLY A 73 10.02 20.22 9.06
N ASN A 74 10.23 19.12 8.33
CA ASN A 74 9.77 18.96 6.96
C ASN A 74 8.25 18.90 6.87
N LEU A 75 7.65 19.50 5.84
CA LEU A 75 6.20 19.47 5.57
C LEU A 75 5.74 18.27 4.73
N THR A 76 6.59 17.28 4.45
CA THR A 76 6.27 16.13 3.59
C THR A 76 6.38 14.81 4.35
N GLU A 77 5.56 13.81 3.99
CA GLU A 77 5.82 12.41 4.35
C GLU A 77 7.30 12.09 4.05
N PRO A 78 8.04 11.45 4.99
CA PRO A 78 9.49 11.34 4.87
C PRO A 78 9.89 10.60 3.59
N ARG A 79 10.71 11.25 2.75
CA ARG A 79 11.28 10.63 1.55
C ARG A 79 12.09 9.40 1.95
N ASN A 80 11.62 8.20 1.61
CA ASN A 80 12.43 6.99 1.56
C ASN A 80 13.43 7.08 0.36
N TYR A 81 14.41 7.96 0.53
CA TYR A 81 15.63 8.19 -0.26
C TYR A 81 15.54 8.79 -1.68
N ALA A 82 16.66 9.44 -2.03
CA ALA A 82 17.13 9.93 -3.34
C ALA A 82 16.23 10.87 -4.18
N PRO A 83 16.76 12.00 -4.69
CA PRO A 83 16.18 12.67 -5.85
C PRO A 83 16.27 11.73 -7.07
N ARG A 84 15.14 11.39 -7.70
CA ARG A 84 15.13 10.67 -8.98
C ARG A 84 15.64 11.64 -10.07
N THR A 85 16.91 11.51 -10.47
CA THR A 85 17.48 12.28 -11.59
C THR A 85 16.83 11.83 -12.90
N SER A 86 16.40 12.80 -13.71
CA SER A 86 15.72 12.55 -14.97
C SER A 86 16.71 12.17 -16.08
N GLY A 87 17.00 10.86 -16.19
CA GLY A 87 17.54 10.26 -17.43
C GLY A 87 18.93 10.76 -17.87
N GLN A 88 19.85 10.98 -16.93
CA GLN A 88 21.26 11.23 -17.23
C GLN A 88 22.12 10.05 -16.74
N PRO A 89 23.10 9.56 -17.53
CA PRO A 89 24.02 8.51 -17.08
C PRO A 89 24.92 9.03 -15.94
N ALA A 90 25.40 8.12 -15.09
CA ALA A 90 26.25 8.49 -13.96
C ALA A 90 27.62 9.00 -14.43
N VAL A 91 27.89 10.29 -14.22
CA VAL A 91 29.20 10.92 -14.43
C VAL A 91 29.86 11.16 -13.07
N CYS A 92 31.15 10.81 -12.96
CA CYS A 92 32.01 11.02 -11.79
C CYS A 92 31.50 10.44 -10.46
N SER A 93 31.64 9.12 -10.32
CA SER A 93 31.72 8.48 -9.00
C SER A 93 33.09 8.73 -8.34
N GLU A 94 33.37 9.98 -7.97
CA GLU A 94 34.51 10.33 -7.09
C GLU A 94 33.98 10.77 -5.71
N PRO A 95 34.66 10.41 -4.61
CA PRO A 95 34.29 10.88 -3.28
C PRO A 95 34.56 12.39 -3.16
N PRO A 96 33.74 13.16 -2.42
CA PRO A 96 33.98 14.59 -2.23
C PRO A 96 35.34 14.83 -1.57
N PRO A 97 36.08 15.89 -1.98
CA PRO A 97 37.40 16.19 -1.43
C PRO A 97 37.32 16.46 0.08
N LYS A 98 38.31 15.98 0.83
CA LYS A 98 38.39 16.20 2.27
C LYS A 98 38.55 17.70 2.56
N PHE A 99 37.69 18.22 3.43
CA PHE A 99 37.78 19.58 3.93
C PHE A 99 38.91 19.67 4.98
N ASP A 100 40.03 20.28 4.62
CA ASP A 100 41.17 20.50 5.52
C ASP A 100 41.17 21.97 6.03
N PRO A 101 40.99 22.22 7.34
CA PRO A 101 40.97 23.59 7.88
C PRO A 101 42.30 24.34 7.83
N SER A 102 43.40 23.68 7.44
CA SER A 102 44.77 24.20 7.63
C SER A 102 45.24 25.24 6.59
N GLY A 103 44.43 25.54 5.57
CA GLY A 103 44.87 26.23 4.34
C GLY A 103 44.84 27.77 4.32
N LEU A 104 44.80 28.46 5.45
CA LEU A 104 44.50 29.91 5.52
C LEU A 104 45.65 30.83 5.99
N VAL A 105 46.92 30.52 5.63
CA VAL A 105 48.07 31.42 5.83
C VAL A 105 49.03 31.37 4.62
N ASN A 106 49.28 32.53 3.99
CA ASN A 106 50.30 32.82 2.96
C ASN A 106 50.20 32.04 1.62
N GLY A 107 50.76 32.50 0.50
CA GLY A 107 51.35 33.82 0.22
C GLY A 107 52.43 33.82 -0.88
N GLN A 108 52.05 34.22 -2.10
CA GLN A 108 52.90 34.69 -3.23
C GLN A 108 53.91 33.72 -3.95
N LEU A 109 53.79 33.73 -5.29
CA LEU A 109 54.86 33.75 -6.32
C LEU A 109 56.03 32.73 -6.31
N HIS A 110 56.09 31.83 -7.30
CA HIS A 110 57.07 31.91 -8.43
C HIS A 110 56.78 30.92 -9.59
N GLN A 111 57.72 30.79 -10.55
CA GLN A 111 57.50 30.28 -11.91
C GLN A 111 58.26 28.97 -12.26
N GLN A 112 57.97 28.47 -13.48
CA GLN A 112 58.86 27.75 -14.43
C GLN A 112 59.12 26.23 -14.32
N GLN A 113 58.82 25.56 -15.45
CA GLN A 113 59.60 24.56 -16.22
C GLN A 113 60.12 23.25 -15.58
N GLY A 114 60.03 22.16 -16.37
CA GLY A 114 60.71 20.88 -16.13
C GLY A 114 60.26 19.79 -17.11
N MET A 115 61.19 19.04 -17.72
CA MET A 115 60.93 17.97 -18.72
C MET A 115 61.39 16.60 -18.23
N ASN A 116 60.83 15.52 -18.81
CA ASN A 116 61.39 14.15 -18.99
C ASN A 116 62.01 13.44 -17.75
N GLY A 117 61.65 12.20 -17.38
CA GLY A 117 61.37 11.03 -18.22
C GLY A 117 62.15 9.81 -17.69
N GLN A 118 62.01 8.66 -18.38
CA GLN A 118 62.77 7.38 -18.18
C GLN A 118 62.42 6.54 -16.91
N GLN A 119 61.97 5.28 -17.07
CA GLN A 119 62.72 3.99 -16.96
C GLN A 119 62.82 3.45 -15.50
N GLN A 120 62.84 2.15 -15.16
CA GLN A 120 62.73 0.89 -15.93
C GLN A 120 62.43 -0.35 -15.02
N VAL A 121 61.99 -1.46 -15.65
CA VAL A 121 62.33 -2.89 -15.32
C VAL A 121 61.75 -3.61 -14.08
N SER A 122 61.61 -4.94 -14.23
CA SER A 122 61.38 -6.03 -13.23
C SER A 122 59.97 -6.19 -12.63
N THR A 123 59.40 -7.40 -12.44
CA THR A 123 59.78 -8.77 -12.90
C THR A 123 58.52 -9.67 -12.97
N GLY A 124 58.58 -10.77 -13.75
CA GLY A 124 57.59 -11.87 -13.73
C GLY A 124 57.80 -12.88 -12.59
N PRO A 125 57.22 -14.11 -12.61
CA PRO A 125 56.91 -14.92 -13.81
C PRO A 125 55.49 -15.55 -13.88
N GLN A 126 55.26 -16.34 -14.94
CA GLN A 126 54.00 -17.03 -15.29
C GLN A 126 53.90 -18.44 -14.68
N TYR A 127 52.72 -19.08 -14.72
CA TYR A 127 52.63 -20.54 -14.99
C TYR A 127 51.43 -20.93 -15.91
N HIS A 128 51.77 -21.30 -17.15
CA HIS A 128 51.17 -22.35 -18.00
C HIS A 128 49.74 -22.23 -18.62
N GLN A 129 49.64 -22.84 -19.81
CA GLN A 129 48.48 -23.12 -20.68
C GLN A 129 48.56 -24.63 -21.07
N PRO A 130 47.65 -25.26 -21.85
CA PRO A 130 47.81 -25.27 -23.33
C PRO A 130 46.59 -25.64 -24.25
N VAL A 131 46.76 -25.41 -25.57
CA VAL A 131 46.19 -26.13 -26.77
C VAL A 131 44.66 -26.16 -27.06
N ALA A 132 44.25 -25.60 -28.22
CA ALA A 132 43.53 -26.28 -29.34
C ALA A 132 43.38 -25.37 -30.61
N ASN A 133 43.32 -25.95 -31.83
CA ASN A 133 43.26 -25.30 -33.17
C ASN A 133 41.89 -25.51 -33.87
N GLY A 134 41.52 -24.87 -35.01
CA GLY A 134 42.19 -23.89 -35.90
C GLY A 134 41.49 -23.74 -37.29
N GLN A 135 42.23 -23.31 -38.34
CA GLN A 135 41.83 -23.03 -39.76
C GLN A 135 41.13 -21.64 -39.98
N GLN A 136 41.54 -20.67 -40.85
CA GLN A 136 42.18 -20.55 -42.20
C GLN A 136 41.21 -20.72 -43.40
N TYR A 137 41.21 -19.96 -44.51
CA TYR A 137 42.25 -19.24 -45.32
C TYR A 137 41.72 -17.88 -45.94
N GLN A 138 42.50 -16.80 -46.18
CA GLN A 138 43.32 -16.39 -47.38
C GLN A 138 42.47 -16.02 -48.64
N GLN A 139 42.51 -14.85 -49.34
CA GLN A 139 43.56 -13.99 -49.97
C GLN A 139 44.20 -14.60 -51.25
N GLN A 140 44.57 -13.90 -52.36
CA GLN A 140 44.67 -12.48 -52.84
C GLN A 140 44.81 -12.51 -54.42
N ALA A 141 44.88 -11.50 -55.33
CA ALA A 141 44.73 -10.02 -55.44
C ALA A 141 44.77 -9.58 -56.96
N ALA A 142 44.96 -8.25 -57.26
CA ALA A 142 45.57 -7.63 -58.47
C ALA A 142 44.70 -6.98 -59.60
N VAL A 143 45.35 -6.14 -60.44
CA VAL A 143 44.85 -5.13 -61.43
C VAL A 143 45.70 -5.20 -62.75
N PRO A 144 45.45 -4.48 -63.89
CA PRO A 144 46.05 -3.11 -64.07
C PRO A 144 45.46 -2.12 -65.15
N THR A 145 45.61 -0.79 -64.90
CA THR A 145 45.83 0.33 -65.89
C THR A 145 44.76 0.68 -66.97
N GLN A 146 44.71 1.87 -67.62
CA GLN A 146 45.67 3.01 -67.76
C GLN A 146 44.99 4.38 -68.10
N ALA A 147 45.57 5.51 -67.61
CA ALA A 147 45.64 6.89 -68.22
C ALA A 147 44.35 7.69 -68.64
N GLN A 148 44.25 9.04 -68.59
CA GLN A 148 45.03 10.13 -67.94
C GLN A 148 44.26 11.50 -67.98
N LEU A 149 44.84 12.54 -67.35
CA LEU A 149 44.56 13.99 -67.40
C LEU A 149 43.54 14.63 -66.42
N THR A 150 43.98 15.80 -65.92
CA THR A 150 43.41 16.75 -64.94
C THR A 150 43.66 18.19 -65.49
N PRO A 151 43.22 19.34 -64.90
CA PRO A 151 42.79 19.56 -63.50
C PRO A 151 41.62 20.54 -63.24
N GLY A 152 41.21 20.62 -61.96
CA GLY A 152 40.70 21.88 -61.36
C GLY A 152 39.47 21.78 -60.45
N GLY A 153 39.63 22.10 -59.17
CA GLY A 153 38.57 22.71 -58.36
C GLY A 153 37.82 21.85 -57.33
N HIS A 154 38.27 21.91 -56.06
CA HIS A 154 37.52 21.82 -54.80
C HIS A 154 36.51 20.67 -54.56
N ALA A 155 36.77 19.89 -53.51
CA ALA A 155 35.95 18.74 -53.11
C ALA A 155 34.95 19.06 -51.99
N LEU A 156 33.83 18.32 -51.98
CA LEU A 156 33.04 18.00 -50.80
C LEU A 156 32.77 16.49 -50.81
N VAL A 157 33.18 15.79 -49.74
CA VAL A 157 33.01 14.33 -49.60
C VAL A 157 31.89 14.05 -48.60
N GLN A 158 30.93 13.22 -48.99
CA GLN A 158 29.92 12.71 -48.06
C GLN A 158 30.54 11.71 -47.09
N VAL A 159 30.18 11.81 -45.80
CA VAL A 159 30.44 10.78 -44.79
C VAL A 159 29.15 10.56 -44.01
N TYR A 160 28.71 9.30 -43.90
CA TYR A 160 27.63 8.88 -43.01
C TYR A 160 28.19 8.49 -41.64
N PRO A 161 27.64 9.01 -40.53
CA PRO A 161 27.60 8.36 -39.23
C PRO A 161 26.25 7.63 -39.00
N GLY A 162 26.18 6.85 -37.92
CA GLY A 162 25.01 6.02 -37.57
C GLY A 162 23.89 6.75 -36.80
N PRO A 163 22.87 6.01 -36.33
CA PRO A 163 21.71 6.57 -35.64
C PRO A 163 22.03 6.99 -34.20
N GLU A 164 22.29 8.28 -33.98
CA GLU A 164 22.37 8.86 -32.63
C GLU A 164 20.98 9.10 -32.03
N ALA A 165 20.85 8.95 -30.71
CA ALA A 165 19.62 9.27 -29.99
C ALA A 165 19.43 10.80 -29.89
N PRO A 166 18.20 11.32 -30.00
CA PRO A 166 17.97 12.77 -30.06
C PRO A 166 18.25 13.45 -28.71
N VAL A 167 19.38 14.17 -28.64
CA VAL A 167 19.70 15.08 -27.55
C VAL A 167 18.79 16.31 -27.65
N VAL A 168 17.78 16.40 -26.78
CA VAL A 168 16.81 17.50 -26.78
C VAL A 168 17.47 18.77 -26.22
N ASN A 169 17.97 19.61 -27.12
CA ASN A 169 18.49 20.94 -26.79
C ASN A 169 17.35 21.87 -26.36
N TYR A 170 17.36 22.31 -25.10
CA TYR A 170 16.47 23.35 -24.59
C TYR A 170 16.97 24.75 -24.96
N SER A 171 17.01 25.06 -26.25
CA SER A 171 17.29 26.41 -26.78
C SER A 171 16.02 26.99 -27.40
N SER A 172 15.47 28.04 -26.78
CA SER A 172 14.12 28.53 -27.04
C SER A 172 13.91 29.13 -28.44
N SER A 173 12.90 28.64 -29.14
CA SER A 173 12.20 29.37 -30.20
C SER A 173 10.69 29.26 -29.99
N LEU A 174 9.94 30.36 -30.18
CA LEU A 174 8.48 30.36 -30.06
C LEU A 174 7.84 29.79 -31.33
N ALA A 175 7.95 28.49 -31.53
CA ALA A 175 7.06 27.77 -32.43
C ALA A 175 5.67 27.72 -31.80
N VAL A 176 4.73 28.54 -32.31
CA VAL A 176 3.32 28.46 -31.93
C VAL A 176 2.73 27.19 -32.52
N VAL A 177 2.79 26.09 -31.76
CA VAL A 177 2.17 24.82 -32.14
C VAL A 177 0.67 25.06 -32.36
N PRO A 178 0.11 24.72 -33.54
CA PRO A 178 -1.30 24.93 -33.84
C PRO A 178 -2.20 24.29 -32.78
N ALA A 179 -3.23 25.02 -32.34
CA ALA A 179 -4.19 24.52 -31.35
C ALA A 179 -4.90 23.22 -31.79
N THR A 180 -4.96 22.96 -33.10
CA THR A 180 -5.40 21.71 -33.72
C THR A 180 -4.48 20.53 -33.40
N GLU A 181 -3.16 20.68 -33.52
CA GLU A 181 -2.17 19.64 -33.19
C GLU A 181 -2.15 19.34 -31.69
N ILE A 182 -2.28 20.37 -30.86
CA ILE A 182 -2.41 20.21 -29.40
C ILE A 182 -3.71 19.46 -29.06
N ARG A 183 -4.83 19.74 -29.74
CA ARG A 183 -6.11 19.02 -29.54
C ARG A 183 -6.07 17.58 -30.05
N ALA A 184 -5.37 17.30 -31.16
CA ALA A 184 -5.25 15.95 -31.71
C ALA A 184 -4.56 14.96 -30.75
N ASN A 185 -3.71 15.45 -29.84
CA ASN A 185 -3.01 14.64 -28.84
C ASN A 185 -3.73 14.57 -27.46
N ARG A 186 -4.99 15.05 -27.36
CA ARG A 186 -5.80 15.01 -26.14
C ARG A 186 -6.85 13.90 -26.20
N SER A 187 -7.32 13.48 -25.02
CA SER A 187 -8.45 12.56 -24.91
C SER A 187 -9.75 13.18 -25.45
N SER A 188 -10.72 12.35 -25.85
CA SER A 188 -11.98 12.86 -26.45
C SER A 188 -12.78 13.69 -25.45
N GLU A 189 -12.71 13.30 -24.18
CA GLU A 189 -13.40 13.88 -23.04
C GLU A 189 -12.80 15.25 -22.71
N LEU A 190 -11.48 15.39 -22.75
CA LEU A 190 -10.81 16.69 -22.58
C LEU A 190 -11.13 17.65 -23.74
N ASN A 191 -11.15 17.14 -24.98
CA ASN A 191 -11.51 17.95 -26.14
C ASN A 191 -12.95 18.43 -26.06
N ASN A 192 -13.90 17.56 -25.66
CA ASN A 192 -15.29 17.93 -25.44
C ASN A 192 -15.45 18.97 -24.31
N LEU A 193 -14.82 18.73 -23.15
CA LEU A 193 -14.85 19.63 -21.98
C LEU A 193 -14.27 21.02 -22.29
N THR A 194 -13.22 21.10 -23.11
CA THR A 194 -12.56 22.37 -23.49
C THR A 194 -13.05 22.95 -24.82
N ASN A 195 -14.15 22.43 -25.39
CA ASN A 195 -14.75 22.94 -26.64
C ASN A 195 -15.65 24.18 -26.41
N THR A 196 -15.10 25.21 -25.75
CA THR A 196 -15.77 26.51 -25.54
C THR A 196 -15.03 27.62 -26.28
N PRO A 197 -15.66 28.78 -26.53
CA PRO A 197 -14.99 29.92 -27.19
C PRO A 197 -13.77 30.46 -26.43
N SER A 198 -13.73 30.29 -25.11
CA SER A 198 -12.60 30.68 -24.24
C SER A 198 -11.56 29.57 -24.05
N GLY A 199 -11.85 28.33 -24.49
CA GLY A 199 -11.06 27.14 -24.16
C GLY A 199 -11.20 26.65 -22.70
N LEU A 200 -12.02 27.33 -21.89
CA LEU A 200 -12.31 26.96 -20.50
C LEU A 200 -13.80 26.59 -20.35
N PRO A 201 -14.15 25.46 -19.70
CA PRO A 201 -15.53 25.14 -19.33
C PRO A 201 -16.06 26.07 -18.24
N LEU A 202 -17.38 26.16 -18.12
CA LEU A 202 -18.03 26.66 -16.91
C LEU A 202 -17.67 25.77 -15.71
N VAL A 203 -17.55 26.36 -14.52
CA VAL A 203 -17.28 25.62 -13.28
C VAL A 203 -18.29 24.50 -13.04
N ALA A 204 -19.58 24.72 -13.35
CA ALA A 204 -20.61 23.69 -13.26
C ALA A 204 -20.34 22.48 -14.16
N ASN A 205 -19.85 22.70 -15.39
CA ASN A 205 -19.53 21.62 -16.33
C ASN A 205 -18.27 20.84 -15.90
N ALA A 206 -17.32 21.50 -15.24
CA ALA A 206 -16.10 20.89 -14.71
C ALA A 206 -16.34 20.13 -13.38
N MET A 207 -17.29 20.59 -12.56
CA MET A 207 -17.70 19.92 -11.33
C MET A 207 -18.74 18.82 -11.56
N ASP A 208 -19.30 18.70 -12.78
CA ASP A 208 -20.26 17.65 -13.11
C ASP A 208 -19.66 16.24 -12.91
N PRO A 209 -20.38 15.29 -12.28
CA PRO A 209 -19.86 13.95 -11.99
C PRO A 209 -19.40 13.14 -13.22
N SER A 210 -19.81 13.47 -14.44
CA SER A 210 -19.27 12.87 -15.66
C SER A 210 -17.82 13.32 -15.93
N ASN A 211 -17.55 14.62 -15.83
CA ASN A 211 -16.28 15.26 -16.18
C ASN A 211 -15.27 15.34 -15.03
N PHE A 212 -15.74 15.39 -13.78
CA PHE A 212 -14.89 15.56 -12.61
C PHE A 212 -13.94 14.36 -12.42
N PRO A 213 -12.62 14.55 -12.21
CA PRO A 213 -11.63 13.49 -12.41
C PRO A 213 -11.14 12.83 -11.12
N PHE A 214 -11.69 13.21 -9.96
CA PHE A 214 -11.22 12.72 -8.66
C PHE A 214 -12.29 11.93 -7.93
N VAL A 215 -11.87 10.89 -7.21
CA VAL A 215 -12.71 10.00 -6.41
C VAL A 215 -12.05 9.71 -5.07
N GLU A 216 -12.85 9.50 -4.03
CA GLU A 216 -12.39 8.95 -2.76
C GLU A 216 -12.27 7.41 -2.93
N ALA A 217 -11.14 6.94 -3.47
CA ALA A 217 -10.95 5.52 -3.81
C ALA A 217 -11.29 4.53 -2.68
N PRO A 218 -11.01 4.79 -1.38
CA PRO A 218 -11.43 3.91 -0.30
C PRO A 218 -12.96 3.77 -0.21
N ARG A 219 -13.72 4.86 -0.41
CA ARG A 219 -15.20 4.88 -0.44
C ARG A 219 -15.78 4.06 -1.60
N MET A 220 -15.04 3.90 -2.70
CA MET A 220 -15.46 3.07 -3.84
C MET A 220 -15.32 1.56 -3.59
N ALA A 221 -14.67 1.14 -2.50
CA ALA A 221 -14.64 -0.27 -2.10
C ALA A 221 -16.04 -0.80 -1.77
N GLN A 222 -16.27 -2.10 -1.95
CA GLN A 222 -17.58 -2.71 -1.71
C GLN A 222 -17.50 -3.82 -0.67
N ALA A 223 -18.53 -3.91 0.18
CA ALA A 223 -18.75 -5.06 1.04
C ALA A 223 -19.26 -6.23 0.18
N ILE A 224 -18.47 -7.29 0.06
CA ILE A 224 -18.81 -8.48 -0.75
C ILE A 224 -19.07 -9.66 0.18
N ASN A 225 -20.27 -10.24 0.08
CA ASN A 225 -20.65 -11.46 0.78
C ASN A 225 -20.47 -12.68 -0.14
N ARG A 226 -19.80 -13.71 0.36
CA ARG A 226 -19.54 -14.98 -0.33
C ARG A 226 -20.13 -16.16 0.46
N GLY A 227 -20.17 -17.34 -0.16
CA GLY A 227 -20.33 -18.58 0.61
C GLY A 227 -19.05 -18.83 1.41
N VAL A 228 -19.14 -19.21 2.68
CA VAL A 228 -17.96 -19.37 3.55
C VAL A 228 -18.02 -20.70 4.29
N VAL A 229 -16.92 -21.45 4.25
CA VAL A 229 -16.70 -22.65 5.06
C VAL A 229 -15.56 -22.38 6.04
N LYS A 230 -15.69 -22.80 7.30
CA LYS A 230 -14.60 -22.77 8.27
C LYS A 230 -14.00 -24.16 8.43
N LEU A 231 -12.67 -24.23 8.40
CA LEU A 231 -11.87 -25.42 8.64
C LEU A 231 -11.21 -25.26 10.01
N LYS A 232 -11.71 -26.01 10.98
CA LYS A 232 -11.23 -26.00 12.37
C LYS A 232 -10.25 -27.13 12.62
N ASN A 233 -9.46 -26.97 13.69
CA ASN A 233 -8.46 -27.97 14.12
C ASN A 233 -7.36 -28.23 13.07
N ILE A 234 -6.98 -27.23 12.25
CA ILE A 234 -5.91 -27.38 11.26
C ILE A 234 -4.51 -27.52 11.90
N PRO A 235 -3.56 -28.23 11.27
CA PRO A 235 -2.14 -28.13 11.62
C PRO A 235 -1.63 -26.69 11.60
N PHE A 236 -0.74 -26.32 12.52
CA PHE A 236 -0.19 -24.95 12.54
C PHE A 236 0.56 -24.61 11.23
N ALA A 237 1.24 -25.60 10.65
CA ALA A 237 2.00 -25.51 9.40
C ALA A 237 1.15 -25.59 8.11
N THR A 238 -0.18 -25.66 8.21
CA THR A 238 -1.04 -25.80 7.01
C THR A 238 -0.83 -24.67 6.01
N LYS A 239 -0.72 -25.06 4.74
CA LYS A 239 -0.49 -24.18 3.58
C LYS A 239 -1.78 -23.99 2.78
N ARG A 240 -1.91 -22.85 2.10
CA ARG A 240 -3.03 -22.57 1.18
C ARG A 240 -3.27 -23.70 0.16
N SER A 241 -2.20 -24.23 -0.43
CA SER A 241 -2.27 -25.31 -1.42
C SER A 241 -2.89 -26.60 -0.86
N GLU A 242 -2.62 -26.94 0.40
CA GLU A 242 -3.19 -28.10 1.08
C GLU A 242 -4.68 -27.91 1.34
N VAL A 243 -5.10 -26.70 1.74
CA VAL A 243 -6.52 -26.34 1.91
C VAL A 243 -7.29 -26.46 0.60
N ILE A 244 -6.72 -25.99 -0.52
CA ILE A 244 -7.32 -26.12 -1.85
C ILE A 244 -7.40 -27.59 -2.28
N ALA A 245 -6.34 -28.38 -2.02
CA ALA A 245 -6.30 -29.81 -2.33
C ALA A 245 -7.33 -30.62 -1.51
N PHE A 246 -7.51 -30.27 -0.24
CA PHE A 246 -8.47 -30.89 0.69
C PHE A 246 -9.93 -30.75 0.25
N LEU A 247 -10.33 -29.55 -0.20
CA LEU A 247 -11.66 -29.33 -0.78
C LEU A 247 -11.79 -30.01 -2.15
N GLY A 248 -10.70 -29.99 -2.92
CA GLY A 248 -10.56 -30.62 -4.24
C GLY A 248 -11.03 -29.72 -5.39
N ARG A 249 -10.60 -30.06 -6.61
CA ARG A 249 -10.78 -29.23 -7.83
C ARG A 249 -12.23 -28.83 -8.16
N ASN A 250 -13.21 -29.62 -7.73
CA ASN A 250 -14.63 -29.39 -8.03
C ASN A 250 -15.33 -28.49 -6.99
N SER A 251 -14.60 -27.91 -6.03
CA SER A 251 -15.18 -27.21 -4.87
C SER A 251 -15.80 -25.83 -5.12
N LYS A 252 -15.63 -25.24 -6.31
CA LYS A 252 -16.20 -23.91 -6.67
C LYS A 252 -15.85 -22.79 -5.66
N ILE A 253 -14.64 -22.86 -5.11
CA ILE A 253 -14.00 -21.73 -4.42
C ILE A 253 -13.77 -20.56 -5.39
N LEU A 254 -13.52 -19.35 -4.88
CA LEU A 254 -13.19 -18.19 -5.73
C LEU A 254 -11.87 -18.39 -6.51
N ASN A 255 -11.63 -17.54 -7.50
CA ASN A 255 -10.37 -17.54 -8.26
C ASN A 255 -9.19 -17.10 -7.37
N ASP A 256 -7.98 -17.60 -7.63
CA ASP A 256 -6.81 -17.30 -6.78
C ASP A 256 -6.55 -15.80 -6.56
N SER A 257 -6.84 -14.96 -7.56
CA SER A 257 -6.73 -13.49 -7.52
C SER A 257 -7.76 -12.80 -6.61
N GLU A 258 -8.86 -13.46 -6.30
CA GLU A 258 -9.82 -13.01 -5.27
C GLU A 258 -9.31 -13.29 -3.85
N GLU A 259 -8.29 -14.15 -3.71
CA GLU A 259 -7.68 -14.61 -2.46
C GLU A 259 -8.62 -15.46 -1.56
N PRO A 260 -9.22 -16.56 -2.09
CA PRO A 260 -10.27 -17.37 -1.42
C PRO A 260 -9.93 -17.99 -0.07
N VAL A 261 -8.65 -18.16 0.27
CA VAL A 261 -8.21 -18.94 1.45
C VAL A 261 -7.58 -18.01 2.47
N HIS A 262 -8.23 -17.87 3.62
CA HIS A 262 -7.80 -17.05 4.74
C HIS A 262 -7.43 -17.95 5.92
N ILE A 263 -6.13 -18.22 6.09
CA ILE A 263 -5.64 -18.96 7.26
C ILE A 263 -5.36 -17.94 8.38
N ILE A 264 -6.16 -17.98 9.44
CA ILE A 264 -6.13 -16.95 10.49
C ILE A 264 -4.84 -17.07 11.31
N MET A 265 -4.26 -15.93 11.65
CA MET A 265 -3.06 -15.82 12.48
C MET A 265 -3.26 -14.71 13.52
N GLU A 266 -2.98 -15.01 14.78
CA GLU A 266 -2.92 -13.98 15.83
C GLU A 266 -1.68 -13.09 15.60
N ARG A 267 -1.91 -11.81 15.25
CA ARG A 267 -0.86 -10.90 14.75
C ARG A 267 0.24 -10.55 15.77
N VAL A 268 0.03 -10.83 17.06
CA VAL A 268 0.98 -10.56 18.15
C VAL A 268 1.85 -11.77 18.49
N THR A 269 1.31 -12.99 18.36
CA THR A 269 2.01 -14.23 18.73
C THR A 269 2.53 -15.01 17.52
N SER A 270 2.12 -14.65 16.31
CA SER A 270 2.21 -15.42 15.05
C SER A 270 1.45 -16.76 15.04
N LYS A 271 0.63 -17.05 16.05
CA LYS A 271 -0.02 -18.36 16.17
C LYS A 271 -1.07 -18.59 15.08
N THR A 272 -0.92 -19.69 14.35
CA THR A 272 -1.95 -20.24 13.46
C THR A 272 -3.19 -20.63 14.25
N MET A 273 -4.35 -20.13 13.81
CA MET A 273 -5.67 -20.50 14.30
C MET A 273 -6.40 -21.33 13.22
N ASP A 274 -7.71 -21.22 13.11
CA ASP A 274 -8.50 -21.90 12.06
C ASP A 274 -8.28 -21.29 10.66
N ALA A 275 -8.77 -21.95 9.62
CA ALA A 275 -8.86 -21.38 8.27
C ALA A 275 -10.30 -21.16 7.84
N TYR A 276 -10.49 -20.20 6.93
CA TYR A 276 -11.73 -19.96 6.21
C TYR A 276 -11.48 -20.08 4.70
N VAL A 277 -12.49 -20.55 3.97
CA VAL A 277 -12.46 -20.61 2.50
C VAL A 277 -13.74 -20.02 1.91
N GLU A 278 -13.58 -19.19 0.89
CA GLU A 278 -14.67 -18.50 0.18
C GLU A 278 -15.06 -19.20 -1.13
N PHE A 279 -16.37 -19.26 -1.35
CA PHE A 279 -17.06 -19.95 -2.43
C PHE A 279 -17.87 -18.97 -3.26
N VAL A 280 -18.06 -19.27 -4.54
CA VAL A 280 -18.82 -18.42 -5.48
C VAL A 280 -20.27 -18.17 -5.03
N SER A 281 -20.85 -19.10 -4.27
CA SER A 281 -22.18 -18.98 -3.65
C SER A 281 -22.26 -19.73 -2.33
N LEU A 282 -23.29 -19.42 -1.53
CA LEU A 282 -23.62 -20.16 -0.31
C LEU A 282 -23.96 -21.64 -0.60
N GLU A 283 -24.59 -21.91 -1.74
CA GLU A 283 -24.98 -23.25 -2.17
C GLU A 283 -23.77 -24.18 -2.38
N GLU A 284 -22.69 -23.67 -2.98
CA GLU A 284 -21.45 -24.45 -3.16
C GLU A 284 -20.70 -24.68 -1.82
N ALA A 285 -20.76 -23.71 -0.90
CA ALA A 285 -20.26 -23.89 0.46
C ALA A 285 -21.04 -24.98 1.22
N MET A 286 -22.38 -25.02 1.08
CA MET A 286 -23.22 -26.08 1.63
C MET A 286 -22.87 -27.45 1.04
N LYS A 287 -22.78 -27.57 -0.29
CA LYS A 287 -22.37 -28.81 -0.98
C LYS A 287 -21.01 -29.33 -0.51
N ALA A 288 -20.05 -28.45 -0.24
CA ALA A 288 -18.73 -28.84 0.28
C ALA A 288 -18.81 -29.42 1.71
N VAL A 289 -19.63 -28.81 2.58
CA VAL A 289 -19.89 -29.26 3.95
C VAL A 289 -20.66 -30.60 3.97
N ASP A 290 -21.71 -30.74 3.15
CA ASP A 290 -22.49 -31.97 3.04
C ASP A 290 -21.68 -33.13 2.48
N LYS A 291 -20.80 -32.88 1.49
CA LYS A 291 -19.81 -33.84 1.00
C LYS A 291 -18.87 -34.32 2.11
N HIS A 292 -18.40 -33.42 2.98
CA HIS A 292 -17.58 -33.80 4.14
C HIS A 292 -18.38 -34.66 5.14
N HIS A 293 -19.60 -34.24 5.51
CA HIS A 293 -20.46 -35.02 6.42
C HIS A 293 -20.83 -36.40 5.85
N HIS A 294 -21.08 -36.51 4.55
CA HIS A 294 -21.34 -37.79 3.89
C HIS A 294 -20.10 -38.70 3.92
N ASN A 295 -18.92 -38.17 3.62
CA ASN A 295 -17.66 -38.91 3.77
C ASN A 295 -17.45 -39.39 5.21
N LEU A 296 -17.66 -38.53 6.20
CA LEU A 296 -17.51 -38.86 7.62
C LEU A 296 -18.48 -39.97 8.07
N LYS A 297 -19.75 -39.91 7.65
CA LYS A 297 -20.74 -40.98 7.88
C LYS A 297 -20.34 -42.31 7.23
N ASN A 298 -19.66 -42.26 6.08
CA ASN A 298 -19.09 -43.43 5.40
C ASN A 298 -17.71 -43.85 5.96
N GLY A 299 -17.33 -43.41 7.17
CA GLY A 299 -16.05 -43.73 7.82
C GLY A 299 -14.81 -43.02 7.25
N ARG A 300 -14.96 -42.17 6.23
CA ARG A 300 -13.87 -41.47 5.54
C ARG A 300 -13.59 -40.12 6.21
N VAL A 301 -12.89 -40.18 7.35
CA VAL A 301 -12.41 -38.99 8.07
C VAL A 301 -11.52 -38.14 7.16
N SER A 302 -11.89 -36.87 6.96
CA SER A 302 -11.08 -35.91 6.20
C SER A 302 -9.93 -35.36 7.06
N ARG A 303 -8.72 -35.27 6.52
CA ARG A 303 -7.50 -34.86 7.25
C ARG A 303 -6.67 -33.84 6.48
N LEU A 304 -5.90 -33.01 7.20
CA LEU A 304 -4.77 -32.24 6.68
C LEU A 304 -3.52 -32.73 7.41
N GLY A 305 -2.57 -33.32 6.67
CA GLY A 305 -1.57 -34.20 7.25
C GLY A 305 -2.24 -35.32 8.08
N ASP A 306 -1.70 -35.61 9.26
CA ASP A 306 -2.29 -36.59 10.17
C ASP A 306 -3.53 -36.09 10.92
N ARG A 307 -3.79 -34.77 10.94
CA ARG A 307 -4.78 -34.16 11.82
C ARG A 307 -6.20 -34.23 11.21
N PRO A 308 -7.21 -34.80 11.90
CA PRO A 308 -8.59 -34.80 11.44
C PRO A 308 -9.17 -33.38 11.50
N ILE A 309 -9.89 -32.98 10.46
CA ILE A 309 -10.38 -31.61 10.27
C ILE A 309 -11.89 -31.55 10.40
N GLU A 310 -12.37 -30.61 11.21
CA GLU A 310 -13.77 -30.22 11.28
C GLU A 310 -14.07 -29.22 10.16
N VAL A 311 -15.12 -29.48 9.38
CA VAL A 311 -15.58 -28.62 8.27
C VAL A 311 -16.99 -28.15 8.59
N GLU A 312 -17.15 -26.87 8.93
CA GLU A 312 -18.44 -26.28 9.28
C GLU A 312 -18.86 -25.18 8.28
N LEU A 313 -20.16 -25.09 7.99
CA LEU A 313 -20.70 -23.95 7.26
C LEU A 313 -20.57 -22.70 8.13
N SER A 314 -20.12 -21.59 7.55
CA SER A 314 -19.89 -20.35 8.27
C SER A 314 -20.40 -19.15 7.46
N SER A 315 -20.09 -17.94 7.93
CA SER A 315 -20.53 -16.69 7.32
C SER A 315 -19.39 -15.72 7.11
N GLN A 316 -19.60 -14.77 6.20
CA GLN A 316 -18.69 -13.64 6.00
C GLN A 316 -18.47 -12.88 7.32
N ALA A 317 -19.51 -12.73 8.17
CA ALA A 317 -19.41 -12.08 9.47
C ALA A 317 -18.50 -12.83 10.47
N ASN A 318 -18.51 -14.17 10.46
CA ASN A 318 -17.59 -14.97 11.27
C ASN A 318 -16.14 -14.76 10.82
N LEU A 319 -15.89 -14.79 9.50
CA LEU A 319 -14.58 -14.51 8.92
C LEU A 319 -14.08 -13.09 9.25
N MET A 320 -14.93 -12.07 9.13
CA MET A 320 -14.57 -10.68 9.45
C MET A 320 -14.24 -10.50 10.94
N ARG A 321 -15.00 -11.12 11.85
CA ARG A 321 -14.71 -11.11 13.29
C ARG A 321 -13.36 -11.76 13.60
N ASP A 322 -13.08 -12.93 13.01
CA ASP A 322 -11.86 -13.70 13.28
C ASP A 322 -10.62 -13.07 12.58
N LEU A 323 -10.81 -12.27 11.52
CA LEU A 323 -9.75 -11.42 10.89
C LEU A 323 -9.49 -10.11 11.64
N PHE A 324 -10.50 -9.51 12.26
CA PHE A 324 -10.43 -8.21 12.92
C PHE A 324 -10.86 -8.31 14.41
N PRO A 325 -10.15 -9.11 15.24
CA PRO A 325 -10.58 -9.44 16.60
C PRO A 325 -10.55 -8.24 17.57
N LEU A 326 -9.82 -7.17 17.25
CA LEU A 326 -9.81 -5.93 18.03
C LEU A 326 -10.94 -4.95 17.64
N ALA A 327 -11.70 -5.23 16.57
CA ALA A 327 -12.83 -4.43 16.09
C ALA A 327 -14.08 -4.61 16.98
N ARG A 328 -13.97 -4.16 18.23
CA ARG A 328 -15.06 -4.11 19.22
C ARG A 328 -16.02 -2.95 18.91
N GLY A 329 -17.15 -2.88 19.60
CA GLY A 329 -18.13 -1.79 19.41
C GLY A 329 -18.90 -1.80 18.10
N LEU A 330 -18.88 -2.91 17.38
CA LEU A 330 -19.68 -3.14 16.18
C LEU A 330 -20.31 -4.54 16.18
N ILE A 331 -21.12 -4.81 15.16
CA ILE A 331 -21.65 -6.12 14.79
C ILE A 331 -21.36 -6.30 13.30
N TRP A 332 -20.79 -7.45 12.91
CA TRP A 332 -20.59 -7.79 11.50
C TRP A 332 -21.88 -8.38 10.92
N ASP A 333 -22.39 -7.76 9.87
CA ASP A 333 -23.49 -8.24 9.03
C ASP A 333 -22.91 -8.56 7.65
N GLY A 334 -22.61 -9.84 7.46
CA GLY A 334 -21.75 -10.27 6.37
C GLY A 334 -20.37 -9.57 6.42
N ALA A 335 -19.98 -8.92 5.33
CA ALA A 335 -18.78 -8.08 5.23
C ALA A 335 -18.94 -6.67 5.84
N THR A 336 -20.16 -6.27 6.24
CA THR A 336 -20.50 -4.89 6.62
C THR A 336 -20.42 -4.67 8.14
N PRO A 337 -19.71 -3.64 8.63
CA PRO A 337 -19.70 -3.29 10.05
C PRO A 337 -20.89 -2.37 10.42
N HIS A 338 -21.76 -2.82 11.32
CA HIS A 338 -22.76 -1.96 11.97
C HIS A 338 -22.24 -1.51 13.35
N PHE A 339 -21.98 -0.21 13.50
CA PHE A 339 -21.42 0.34 14.74
C PHE A 339 -22.50 0.47 15.83
N LYS A 340 -22.14 0.11 17.05
CA LYS A 340 -22.99 0.30 18.23
C LYS A 340 -22.98 1.78 18.65
N PRO A 341 -24.05 2.30 19.27
CA PRO A 341 -24.04 3.60 19.93
C PRO A 341 -22.90 3.70 20.96
N PHE A 342 -22.35 4.90 21.14
CA PHE A 342 -21.26 5.13 22.09
C PHE A 342 -21.73 4.88 23.54
N ASN A 343 -21.11 3.91 24.22
CA ASN A 343 -21.37 3.62 25.63
C ASN A 343 -20.45 4.48 26.51
N GLN A 344 -21.03 5.42 27.27
CA GLN A 344 -20.30 6.27 28.21
C GLN A 344 -19.80 5.48 29.44
N ASN A 345 -20.50 4.43 29.85
CA ASN A 345 -20.19 3.68 31.07
C ASN A 345 -19.05 2.67 30.85
N TYR A 346 -18.98 2.05 29.67
CA TYR A 346 -18.04 0.97 29.36
C TYR A 346 -17.15 1.31 28.16
N ALA A 347 -16.14 2.15 28.38
CA ALA A 347 -15.24 2.66 27.33
C ALA A 347 -14.40 1.58 26.61
N TRP A 348 -14.39 0.32 27.08
CA TRP A 348 -13.80 -0.84 26.41
C TRP A 348 -14.74 -1.56 25.43
N GLU A 349 -16.04 -1.24 25.46
CA GLU A 349 -17.02 -1.74 24.49
C GLU A 349 -17.08 -0.91 23.21
N ASN A 350 -16.63 0.35 23.26
CA ASN A 350 -16.64 1.26 22.12
C ASN A 350 -15.64 0.85 21.03
N PHE A 351 -15.95 1.22 19.78
CA PHE A 351 -15.06 1.00 18.64
C PHE A 351 -13.78 1.82 18.76
N ARG A 352 -12.64 1.18 18.47
CA ARG A 352 -11.28 1.76 18.57
C ARG A 352 -10.47 1.68 17.26
N GLY A 353 -11.09 1.19 16.18
CA GLY A 353 -10.41 0.83 14.94
C GLY A 353 -10.65 -0.64 14.56
N PHE A 354 -10.39 -0.98 13.31
CA PHE A 354 -10.46 -2.37 12.82
C PHE A 354 -9.18 -3.17 13.10
N ILE A 355 -8.05 -2.47 13.18
CA ILE A 355 -6.71 -3.03 13.40
C ILE A 355 -5.87 -2.01 14.18
N SER A 356 -4.98 -2.48 15.05
CA SER A 356 -4.08 -1.58 15.79
C SER A 356 -2.73 -1.37 15.10
N GLU A 357 -1.98 -0.34 15.51
CA GLU A 357 -0.62 -0.13 15.01
C GLU A 357 0.34 -1.19 15.54
N GLU A 358 0.15 -1.63 16.78
CA GLU A 358 0.91 -2.70 17.41
C GLU A 358 0.73 -4.05 16.69
N GLU A 359 -0.47 -4.34 16.18
CA GLU A 359 -0.71 -5.51 15.31
C GLU A 359 0.12 -5.45 14.02
N MET A 360 0.33 -4.25 13.45
CA MET A 360 1.15 -4.04 12.25
C MET A 360 2.65 -4.11 12.56
N VAL A 361 3.09 -3.49 13.66
CA VAL A 361 4.47 -3.56 14.15
C VAL A 361 4.88 -5.00 14.52
N MET A 362 3.98 -5.79 15.11
CA MET A 362 4.26 -7.20 15.40
C MET A 362 4.32 -8.05 14.12
N LEU A 363 3.48 -7.78 13.12
CA LEU A 363 3.53 -8.45 11.82
C LEU A 363 4.87 -8.22 11.09
N ILE A 364 5.45 -7.02 11.20
CA ILE A 364 6.81 -6.70 10.73
C ILE A 364 7.87 -7.50 11.51
N LYS A 365 7.84 -7.44 12.85
CA LYS A 365 8.79 -8.16 13.71
C LYS A 365 8.79 -9.68 13.46
N HIS A 366 7.64 -10.25 13.11
CA HIS A 366 7.51 -11.66 12.76
C HIS A 366 8.26 -12.07 11.47
N VAL A 367 8.48 -11.16 10.52
CA VAL A 367 9.25 -11.44 9.28
C VAL A 367 10.71 -10.98 9.37
N GLU A 368 11.00 -9.90 10.08
CA GLU A 368 12.38 -9.42 10.31
C GLU A 368 13.13 -10.31 11.29
N VAL A 369 12.47 -10.74 12.38
CA VAL A 369 13.08 -11.45 13.50
C VAL A 369 12.38 -12.80 13.77
N PRO A 370 12.30 -13.71 12.76
CA PRO A 370 11.52 -14.94 12.85
C PRO A 370 12.02 -15.89 13.96
N HIS A 371 13.30 -15.81 14.34
CA HIS A 371 13.86 -16.59 15.45
C HIS A 371 13.34 -16.19 16.84
N ARG A 372 12.60 -15.07 16.97
CA ARG A 372 11.84 -14.70 18.17
C ARG A 372 10.36 -15.08 18.09
N SER A 373 9.92 -15.61 16.94
CA SER A 373 8.51 -15.82 16.58
C SER A 373 8.30 -17.30 16.25
N PRO A 374 8.04 -18.18 17.25
CA PRO A 374 8.15 -19.64 17.07
C PRO A 374 7.25 -20.17 15.95
N TYR A 375 6.03 -19.67 15.81
CA TYR A 375 5.13 -20.11 14.74
C TYR A 375 5.54 -19.55 13.35
N SER A 376 6.00 -18.30 13.26
CA SER A 376 6.56 -17.75 12.00
C SER A 376 7.88 -18.41 11.57
N LYS A 377 8.65 -18.99 12.49
CA LYS A 377 9.86 -19.76 12.15
C LYS A 377 9.49 -21.00 11.33
N ASP A 378 8.46 -21.72 11.75
CA ASP A 378 8.00 -22.96 11.10
C ASP A 378 7.06 -22.67 9.91
N CYS A 379 6.45 -21.47 9.87
CA CYS A 379 5.49 -21.02 8.87
C CYS A 379 5.84 -19.63 8.29
N PRO A 380 7.03 -19.42 7.69
CA PRO A 380 7.52 -18.10 7.33
C PRO A 380 6.67 -17.38 6.29
N GLN A 381 5.84 -18.10 5.52
CA GLN A 381 4.86 -17.53 4.60
C GLN A 381 3.69 -16.81 5.29
N ARG A 382 3.34 -17.20 6.53
CA ARG A 382 2.04 -16.84 7.11
C ARG A 382 1.85 -15.34 7.40
N PRO A 383 2.85 -14.57 7.88
CA PRO A 383 2.68 -13.13 8.06
C PRO A 383 2.25 -12.42 6.77
N TYR A 384 2.79 -12.83 5.61
CA TYR A 384 2.41 -12.30 4.31
C TYR A 384 0.99 -12.72 3.89
N GLU A 385 0.59 -13.97 4.13
CA GLU A 385 -0.79 -14.43 3.86
C GLU A 385 -1.84 -13.77 4.79
N CYS A 386 -1.45 -13.48 6.03
CA CYS A 386 -2.22 -12.68 6.98
C CYS A 386 -2.37 -11.24 6.48
N LEU A 387 -1.28 -10.60 6.01
CA LEU A 387 -1.34 -9.26 5.42
C LEU A 387 -2.21 -9.22 4.15
N ILE A 388 -2.06 -10.17 3.22
CA ILE A 388 -2.89 -10.29 2.02
C ILE A 388 -4.38 -10.36 2.40
N SER A 389 -4.74 -11.25 3.33
CA SER A 389 -6.12 -11.40 3.81
C SER A 389 -6.62 -10.12 4.49
N THR A 390 -5.75 -9.45 5.26
CA THR A 390 -6.04 -8.16 5.90
C THR A 390 -6.34 -7.09 4.86
N LEU A 391 -5.44 -6.84 3.89
CA LEU A 391 -5.61 -5.83 2.83
C LEU A 391 -6.86 -6.07 1.97
N LYS A 392 -7.12 -7.33 1.60
CA LYS A 392 -8.24 -7.75 0.74
C LYS A 392 -9.60 -7.70 1.44
N LYS A 393 -9.65 -7.81 2.78
CA LYS A 393 -10.90 -7.81 3.57
C LYS A 393 -11.10 -6.56 4.43
N PHE A 394 -10.14 -5.66 4.54
CA PHE A 394 -10.30 -4.43 5.30
C PHE A 394 -11.47 -3.60 4.74
N PRO A 395 -12.39 -3.09 5.59
CA PRO A 395 -13.60 -2.40 5.14
C PRO A 395 -13.30 -0.95 4.74
N TRP A 396 -12.47 -0.77 3.71
CA TRP A 396 -11.95 0.54 3.25
C TRP A 396 -13.03 1.60 2.97
N TYR A 397 -14.27 1.18 2.70
CA TYR A 397 -15.42 2.06 2.48
C TYR A 397 -15.95 2.75 3.75
N ALA A 398 -15.60 2.26 4.94
CA ALA A 398 -15.93 2.87 6.23
C ALA A 398 -14.98 4.04 6.56
N THR A 399 -14.90 5.01 5.64
CA THR A 399 -13.89 6.09 5.68
C THR A 399 -14.08 7.08 6.82
N ASP A 400 -15.25 7.09 7.48
CA ASP A 400 -15.52 7.79 8.73
C ASP A 400 -14.96 7.08 9.97
N ARG A 401 -14.36 5.88 9.81
CA ARG A 401 -13.86 5.00 10.90
C ARG A 401 -12.41 4.58 10.78
N ILE A 402 -11.75 4.99 9.69
CA ILE A 402 -10.35 4.68 9.39
C ILE A 402 -9.56 5.98 9.52
N SER A 403 -8.57 6.03 10.41
CA SER A 403 -7.68 7.19 10.55
C SER A 403 -6.56 7.16 9.52
N ILE A 404 -5.97 8.34 9.28
CA ILE A 404 -4.74 8.51 8.52
C ILE A 404 -3.60 7.62 9.10
N SER A 405 -3.45 7.58 10.42
CA SER A 405 -2.46 6.73 11.10
C SER A 405 -2.70 5.22 10.88
N GLN A 406 -3.94 4.75 11.01
CA GLN A 406 -4.28 3.33 10.84
C GLN A 406 -3.97 2.85 9.42
N ARG A 407 -4.29 3.66 8.41
CA ARG A 407 -3.87 3.38 7.03
C ARG A 407 -2.34 3.38 6.91
N HIS A 408 -1.64 4.36 7.49
CA HIS A 408 -0.20 4.45 7.37
C HIS A 408 0.51 3.24 8.02
N ALA A 409 0.05 2.77 9.18
CA ALA A 409 0.56 1.55 9.81
C ALA A 409 0.42 0.31 8.89
N MET A 410 -0.72 0.18 8.20
CA MET A 410 -0.93 -0.87 7.20
C MET A 410 -0.03 -0.70 5.95
N TYR A 411 0.21 0.53 5.50
CA TYR A 411 1.14 0.83 4.41
C TYR A 411 2.59 0.46 4.79
N ILE A 412 3.08 0.89 5.95
CA ILE A 412 4.44 0.59 6.42
C ILE A 412 4.65 -0.91 6.62
N ALA A 413 3.68 -1.62 7.22
CA ALA A 413 3.73 -3.08 7.28
C ALA A 413 3.81 -3.71 5.89
N THR A 414 3.09 -3.17 4.90
CA THR A 414 3.13 -3.67 3.52
C THR A 414 4.46 -3.38 2.83
N GLU A 415 5.02 -2.18 2.99
CA GLU A 415 6.34 -1.81 2.45
C GLU A 415 7.45 -2.71 3.04
N ARG A 416 7.48 -2.88 4.37
CA ARG A 416 8.47 -3.71 5.08
C ARG A 416 8.33 -5.20 4.75
N LEU A 417 7.10 -5.73 4.73
CA LEU A 417 6.91 -7.14 4.33
C LEU A 417 7.31 -7.38 2.87
N LEU A 418 7.04 -6.45 1.94
CA LEU A 418 7.49 -6.57 0.55
C LEU A 418 9.01 -6.46 0.40
N GLN A 419 9.68 -5.56 1.15
CA GLN A 419 11.15 -5.49 1.20
C GLN A 419 11.75 -6.83 1.65
N VAL A 420 11.33 -7.33 2.81
CA VAL A 420 11.86 -8.57 3.41
C VAL A 420 11.53 -9.82 2.59
N LEU A 421 10.37 -9.86 1.93
CA LEU A 421 9.99 -10.97 1.04
C LEU A 421 10.80 -10.94 -0.25
N SER A 422 10.94 -9.77 -0.90
CA SER A 422 11.72 -9.60 -2.13
C SER A 422 13.18 -10.01 -1.92
N GLU A 423 13.79 -9.60 -0.81
CA GLU A 423 15.15 -10.02 -0.46
C GLU A 423 15.27 -11.54 -0.29
N LYS A 424 14.35 -12.19 0.45
CA LYS A 424 14.39 -13.64 0.70
C LYS A 424 14.10 -14.48 -0.55
N VAL A 425 13.24 -14.00 -1.45
CA VAL A 425 12.98 -14.60 -2.77
C VAL A 425 14.24 -14.50 -3.64
N ASN A 426 14.82 -13.30 -3.77
CA ASN A 426 16.01 -13.06 -4.60
C ASN A 426 17.25 -13.81 -4.10
N ARG A 427 17.39 -14.00 -2.78
CA ARG A 427 18.45 -14.82 -2.16
C ARG A 427 18.17 -16.33 -2.19
N GLY A 428 16.97 -16.77 -2.58
CA GLY A 428 16.58 -18.19 -2.57
C GLY A 428 16.49 -18.83 -1.17
N CYS A 429 16.25 -18.05 -0.11
CA CYS A 429 16.38 -18.54 1.26
C CYS A 429 15.38 -19.64 1.65
N ASP A 430 14.19 -19.65 1.04
CA ASP A 430 13.17 -20.69 1.22
C ASP A 430 12.29 -20.78 -0.03
N HIS A 431 12.75 -21.56 -1.02
CA HIS A 431 12.03 -21.79 -2.28
C HIS A 431 10.69 -22.53 -2.13
N ILE A 432 10.34 -23.05 -0.94
CA ILE A 432 9.14 -23.87 -0.72
C ILE A 432 8.00 -23.02 -0.13
N ASN A 433 8.32 -22.09 0.78
CA ASN A 433 7.32 -21.27 1.46
C ASN A 433 7.41 -19.78 1.04
N LEU A 434 8.61 -19.26 0.79
CA LEU A 434 8.84 -17.86 0.39
C LEU A 434 9.03 -17.77 -1.12
N THR A 435 7.95 -18.01 -1.85
CA THR A 435 7.95 -18.13 -3.31
C THR A 435 7.73 -16.78 -4.00
N ALA A 436 8.19 -16.67 -5.24
CA ALA A 436 7.84 -15.54 -6.11
C ALA A 436 6.32 -15.40 -6.29
N GLN A 437 5.55 -16.51 -6.27
CA GLN A 437 4.09 -16.47 -6.29
C GLN A 437 3.51 -15.77 -5.05
N LEU A 438 4.08 -15.97 -3.86
CA LEU A 438 3.68 -15.25 -2.65
C LEU A 438 3.99 -13.75 -2.76
N GLN A 439 5.14 -13.40 -3.35
CA GLN A 439 5.50 -12.00 -3.63
C GLN A 439 4.49 -11.37 -4.60
N THR A 440 4.19 -11.99 -5.75
CA THR A 440 3.17 -11.50 -6.69
C THR A 440 1.80 -11.35 -6.03
N ARG A 441 1.36 -12.31 -5.19
CA ARG A 441 0.10 -12.19 -4.45
C ARG A 441 0.08 -10.95 -3.52
N LEU A 442 1.16 -10.69 -2.78
CA LEU A 442 1.24 -9.53 -1.90
C LEU A 442 1.35 -8.21 -2.69
N THR A 443 2.14 -8.17 -3.76
CA THR A 443 2.21 -7.03 -4.70
C THR A 443 0.83 -6.70 -5.26
N ASN A 444 0.10 -7.69 -5.77
CA ASN A 444 -1.21 -7.50 -6.36
C ASN A 444 -2.23 -7.02 -5.31
N ALA A 445 -2.20 -7.57 -4.09
CA ALA A 445 -3.05 -7.12 -2.99
C ALA A 445 -2.74 -5.67 -2.55
N ALA A 446 -1.47 -5.26 -2.59
CA ALA A 446 -1.03 -3.93 -2.23
C ALA A 446 -1.34 -2.88 -3.31
N LEU A 447 -1.07 -3.16 -4.59
CA LEU A 447 -1.35 -2.23 -5.68
C LEU A 447 -2.86 -2.12 -5.99
N ALA A 448 -3.62 -3.21 -5.81
CA ALA A 448 -5.08 -3.18 -5.88
C ALA A 448 -5.75 -2.61 -4.62
N CYS A 449 -5.01 -2.32 -3.54
CA CYS A 449 -5.57 -1.78 -2.29
C CYS A 449 -6.28 -0.44 -2.55
N PRO A 450 -7.59 -0.30 -2.28
CA PRO A 450 -8.29 0.97 -2.47
C PRO A 450 -7.98 1.99 -1.37
N GLY A 451 -7.43 1.52 -0.23
CA GLY A 451 -6.99 2.36 0.88
C GLY A 451 -5.70 3.16 0.63
N PHE A 452 -4.81 2.69 -0.24
CA PHE A 452 -3.50 3.30 -0.47
C PHE A 452 -3.57 4.45 -1.48
N THR A 453 -2.89 5.56 -1.16
CA THR A 453 -2.80 6.74 -2.04
C THR A 453 -2.02 6.44 -3.32
N PRO A 454 -2.15 7.24 -4.39
CA PRO A 454 -1.31 7.09 -5.58
C PRO A 454 0.21 7.13 -5.26
N LEU A 455 0.64 7.99 -4.32
CA LEU A 455 2.03 8.05 -3.87
C LEU A 455 2.48 6.76 -3.15
N MET A 456 1.65 6.22 -2.26
CA MET A 456 1.91 4.93 -1.60
C MET A 456 2.06 3.80 -2.64
N LYS A 457 1.30 3.83 -3.74
CA LYS A 457 1.40 2.84 -4.82
C LYS A 457 2.64 3.05 -5.71
N ASP A 458 3.07 4.29 -5.97
CA ASP A 458 4.33 4.58 -6.69
C ASP A 458 5.53 4.07 -5.88
N ASN A 459 5.57 4.33 -4.57
CA ASN A 459 6.65 3.88 -3.69
C ASN A 459 6.81 2.35 -3.72
N LEU A 460 5.70 1.61 -3.62
CA LEU A 460 5.70 0.14 -3.70
C LEU A 460 6.05 -0.36 -5.11
N ALA A 461 5.54 0.28 -6.16
CA ALA A 461 5.85 -0.08 -7.54
C ALA A 461 7.34 0.16 -7.87
N TRP A 462 7.93 1.26 -7.39
CA TRP A 462 9.35 1.56 -7.54
C TRP A 462 10.24 0.58 -6.76
N LEU A 463 9.91 0.32 -5.49
CA LEU A 463 10.58 -0.68 -4.64
C LEU A 463 10.66 -2.06 -5.32
N LEU A 464 9.59 -2.44 -6.03
CA LEU A 464 9.46 -3.74 -6.69
C LEU A 464 9.85 -3.73 -8.18
N ASN A 465 10.29 -2.58 -8.72
CA ASN A 465 10.63 -2.40 -10.14
C ASN A 465 9.48 -2.75 -11.12
N ILE A 466 8.23 -2.47 -10.73
CA ILE A 466 7.02 -2.75 -11.53
C ILE A 466 6.97 -1.84 -12.77
N PRO A 467 6.82 -2.37 -14.00
CA PRO A 467 6.74 -1.57 -15.22
C PRO A 467 5.55 -0.61 -15.24
N GLU A 468 5.69 0.57 -15.85
CA GLU A 468 4.63 1.59 -15.87
C GLU A 468 3.29 1.06 -16.41
N ALA A 469 3.31 0.18 -17.42
CA ALA A 469 2.10 -0.43 -17.97
C ALA A 469 1.30 -1.23 -16.92
N GLU A 470 1.97 -1.94 -16.02
CA GLU A 470 1.34 -2.65 -14.91
C GLU A 470 0.88 -1.68 -13.80
N GLN A 471 1.65 -0.61 -13.54
CA GLN A 471 1.19 0.47 -12.66
C GLN A 471 -0.13 1.09 -13.17
N ARG A 472 -0.27 1.27 -14.49
CA ARG A 472 -1.51 1.79 -15.11
C ARG A 472 -2.67 0.81 -15.00
N PHE A 473 -2.42 -0.50 -15.07
CA PHE A 473 -3.44 -1.53 -14.81
C PHE A 473 -4.03 -1.41 -13.39
N TYR A 474 -3.22 -1.06 -12.39
CA TYR A 474 -3.68 -0.75 -11.03
C TYR A 474 -4.25 0.68 -10.85
N GLY A 475 -4.56 1.37 -11.95
CA GLY A 475 -5.18 2.70 -11.94
C GLY A 475 -4.26 3.84 -11.53
N GLN A 476 -2.93 3.66 -11.55
CA GLN A 476 -2.02 4.72 -11.14
C GLN A 476 -2.00 5.88 -12.16
N PRO A 477 -2.04 7.14 -11.68
CA PRO A 477 -2.02 8.31 -12.54
C PRO A 477 -0.64 8.49 -13.19
N ARG A 478 -0.55 9.40 -14.17
CA ARG A 478 0.76 9.87 -14.63
C ARG A 478 1.43 10.61 -13.47
N TYR A 479 2.73 10.39 -13.26
CA TYR A 479 3.50 11.03 -12.19
C TYR A 479 2.95 10.74 -10.77
N ALA A 480 2.62 9.48 -10.45
CA ALA A 480 2.09 9.09 -9.15
C ALA A 480 3.00 9.50 -7.96
N TYR A 481 4.33 9.49 -8.12
CA TYR A 481 5.31 10.04 -7.16
C TYR A 481 5.15 11.53 -6.80
N SER A 482 4.38 12.28 -7.61
CA SER A 482 4.08 13.71 -7.43
C SER A 482 2.70 13.96 -6.82
N TRP A 483 1.94 12.92 -6.46
CA TRP A 483 0.70 13.03 -5.69
C TRP A 483 0.97 13.22 -4.19
N ARG A 484 1.75 14.25 -3.88
CA ARG A 484 2.14 14.64 -2.51
C ARG A 484 1.09 15.56 -1.94
N HIS A 485 0.70 15.30 -0.69
CA HIS A 485 -0.41 15.98 -0.01
C HIS A 485 -1.79 15.69 -0.65
N GLN A 486 -1.95 14.53 -1.30
CA GLN A 486 -3.24 13.96 -1.67
C GLN A 486 -3.39 12.64 -0.92
N TYR A 487 -4.17 12.69 0.14
CA TYR A 487 -4.40 11.59 1.07
C TYR A 487 -5.70 10.85 0.77
N SER A 488 -6.72 11.49 0.19
CA SER A 488 -7.99 10.83 -0.12
C SER A 488 -8.40 10.96 -1.58
N LEU A 489 -7.97 12.00 -2.30
CA LEU A 489 -8.10 12.12 -3.75
C LEU A 489 -7.32 11.01 -4.48
N ALA A 490 -8.00 10.30 -5.36
CA ALA A 490 -7.44 9.36 -6.32
C ALA A 490 -8.02 9.65 -7.72
N PRO A 491 -7.33 9.26 -8.81
CA PRO A 491 -7.82 9.49 -10.17
C PRO A 491 -9.04 8.62 -10.49
N LYS A 492 -10.06 9.23 -11.09
CA LYS A 492 -11.20 8.54 -11.71
C LYS A 492 -10.77 7.95 -13.07
N PRO A 493 -10.94 6.64 -13.31
CA PRO A 493 -10.63 6.05 -14.61
C PRO A 493 -11.39 6.73 -15.76
N GLY A 494 -10.68 7.00 -16.87
CA GLY A 494 -11.26 7.61 -18.08
C GLY A 494 -11.51 9.12 -18.02
N ALA A 495 -11.27 9.80 -16.89
CA ALA A 495 -11.48 11.25 -16.79
C ALA A 495 -10.25 12.07 -17.24
N PRO A 496 -10.41 13.32 -17.72
CA PRO A 496 -9.33 14.13 -18.29
C PRO A 496 -8.44 14.81 -17.23
N LEU A 497 -7.81 13.97 -16.42
CA LEU A 497 -7.08 14.24 -15.18
C LEU A 497 -6.01 15.35 -15.26
N ASP A 498 -5.06 15.25 -16.19
CA ASP A 498 -3.88 16.13 -16.25
C ASP A 498 -4.26 17.62 -16.42
N TRP A 499 -5.41 17.92 -17.05
CA TRP A 499 -5.91 19.29 -17.23
C TRP A 499 -6.41 19.91 -15.92
N TYR A 500 -7.15 19.16 -15.08
CA TYR A 500 -7.57 19.69 -13.79
C TYR A 500 -6.37 19.99 -12.89
N ILE A 501 -5.34 19.14 -12.91
CA ILE A 501 -4.11 19.36 -12.13
C ILE A 501 -3.36 20.59 -12.65
N SER A 502 -3.32 20.86 -13.97
CA SER A 502 -2.75 22.13 -14.47
C SER A 502 -3.55 23.36 -14.03
N ILE A 503 -4.87 23.33 -14.11
CA ILE A 503 -5.74 24.44 -13.66
C ILE A 503 -5.57 24.70 -12.15
N ILE A 504 -5.55 23.64 -11.32
CA ILE A 504 -5.33 23.76 -9.87
C ILE A 504 -3.94 24.31 -9.55
N ARG A 505 -2.89 23.84 -10.23
CA ARG A 505 -1.53 24.36 -10.09
C ARG A 505 -1.45 25.84 -10.47
N GLU A 506 -2.02 26.22 -11.60
CA GLU A 506 -1.94 27.59 -12.13
C GLU A 506 -2.71 28.59 -11.27
N GLN A 507 -3.93 28.25 -10.83
CA GLN A 507 -4.70 29.13 -9.95
C GLN A 507 -4.09 29.20 -8.54
N THR A 508 -3.64 28.11 -7.94
CA THR A 508 -2.96 28.18 -6.62
C THR A 508 -1.62 28.92 -6.68
N HIS A 509 -0.93 28.90 -7.83
CA HIS A 509 0.25 29.74 -8.05
C HIS A 509 -0.11 31.23 -8.18
N ARG A 510 -1.20 31.57 -8.88
CA ARG A 510 -1.75 32.94 -8.94
C ARG A 510 -2.17 33.45 -7.55
N ASP A 511 -2.82 32.60 -6.76
CA ASP A 511 -3.26 32.87 -5.38
C ASP A 511 -2.11 32.96 -4.37
N MET A 512 -0.94 32.39 -4.69
CA MET A 512 0.30 32.65 -3.95
C MET A 512 0.87 34.02 -4.34
N LEU A 513 1.00 34.30 -5.65
CA LEU A 513 1.59 35.55 -6.15
C LEU A 513 0.86 36.82 -5.70
N SER A 514 -0.44 36.75 -5.42
CA SER A 514 -1.25 37.87 -4.92
C SER A 514 -1.06 38.21 -3.44
N ARG A 515 -0.37 37.36 -2.65
CA ARG A 515 -0.17 37.58 -1.20
C ARG A 515 0.89 38.64 -0.92
N THR A 516 0.91 39.12 0.33
CA THR A 516 1.94 40.05 0.84
C THR A 516 3.34 39.43 0.75
N HIS A 517 4.38 40.26 0.59
CA HIS A 517 5.75 39.78 0.37
C HIS A 517 6.19 38.73 1.41
N ALA A 518 5.98 38.99 2.70
CA ALA A 518 6.36 38.07 3.77
C ALA A 518 5.68 36.68 3.64
N SER A 519 4.36 36.65 3.39
CA SER A 519 3.62 35.39 3.22
C SER A 519 4.02 34.65 1.94
N ARG A 520 4.42 35.36 0.88
CA ARG A 520 4.98 34.73 -0.34
C ARG A 520 6.34 34.10 -0.09
N THR A 521 7.25 34.79 0.60
CA THR A 521 8.57 34.25 0.95
C THR A 521 8.42 32.97 1.78
N GLU A 522 7.61 33.01 2.84
CA GLU A 522 7.32 31.84 3.69
C GLU A 522 6.74 30.65 2.88
N LEU A 523 5.78 30.89 1.98
CA LEU A 523 5.23 29.84 1.13
C LEU A 523 6.23 29.31 0.09
N GLN A 524 7.11 30.15 -0.44
CA GLN A 524 8.14 29.76 -1.41
C GLN A 524 9.24 28.91 -0.74
N GLU A 525 9.65 29.26 0.48
CA GLU A 525 10.57 28.45 1.30
C GLU A 525 9.97 27.07 1.63
N LYS A 526 8.71 27.05 2.07
CA LYS A 526 7.96 25.79 2.30
C LYS A 526 7.77 25.00 1.00
N GLY A 527 7.54 25.67 -0.12
CA GLY A 527 7.42 25.08 -1.46
C GLY A 527 8.66 24.31 -1.91
N GLN A 528 9.86 24.75 -1.54
CA GLN A 528 11.12 24.05 -1.85
C GLN A 528 11.23 22.66 -1.21
N GLN A 529 10.47 22.39 -0.14
CA GLN A 529 10.46 21.09 0.54
C GLN A 529 9.63 20.03 -0.20
N THR A 530 8.72 20.45 -1.09
CA THR A 530 7.77 19.59 -1.81
C THR A 530 8.06 19.55 -3.32
N ASP A 531 7.30 18.74 -4.05
CA ASP A 531 7.14 18.93 -5.49
C ASP A 531 5.95 19.86 -5.78
N MET A 532 5.99 20.53 -6.94
CA MET A 532 5.06 21.59 -7.34
C MET A 532 4.12 21.18 -8.50
N TYR A 533 3.99 19.87 -8.81
CA TYR A 533 3.04 19.36 -9.82
C TYR A 533 1.59 19.82 -9.55
N TRP A 534 1.18 19.89 -8.28
CA TRP A 534 -0.11 20.43 -7.81
C TRP A 534 -0.07 21.91 -7.41
N GLY A 535 1.03 22.62 -7.65
CA GLY A 535 1.22 24.02 -7.24
C GLY A 535 1.20 24.19 -5.72
N TYR A 536 0.44 25.17 -5.24
CA TYR A 536 0.29 25.48 -3.81
C TYR A 536 -1.00 24.87 -3.20
N PHE A 537 -1.56 23.83 -3.82
CA PHE A 537 -2.75 23.13 -3.30
C PHE A 537 -2.60 22.67 -1.84
N TRP A 538 -1.41 22.19 -1.45
CA TRP A 538 -1.09 21.84 -0.06
C TRP A 538 -1.28 23.01 0.94
N ALA A 539 -1.12 24.27 0.49
CA ALA A 539 -1.34 25.47 1.28
C ALA A 539 -2.81 25.95 1.27
N GLU A 540 -3.65 25.48 0.33
CA GLU A 540 -5.11 25.66 0.33
C GLU A 540 -5.82 24.65 1.25
N LEU A 541 -5.19 23.48 1.47
CA LEU A 541 -5.57 22.48 2.48
C LEU A 541 -5.23 22.95 3.90
N GLY A 542 -4.02 23.48 4.11
CA GLY A 542 -3.57 24.01 5.41
C GLY A 542 -3.42 22.95 6.51
N HIS A 543 -3.14 21.69 6.16
CA HIS A 543 -2.95 20.62 7.15
C HIS A 543 -1.75 20.90 8.07
N ASN A 544 -2.01 20.92 9.38
CA ASN A 544 -0.98 20.99 10.40
C ASN A 544 -0.58 19.56 10.82
N PHE A 545 0.62 19.14 10.42
CA PHE A 545 1.14 17.81 10.77
C PHE A 545 1.39 17.69 12.28
N GLY A 546 0.77 16.68 12.88
CA GLY A 546 0.84 16.31 14.28
C GLY A 546 -0.23 15.27 14.63
N PRO A 547 -0.38 14.89 15.91
CA PRO A 547 -1.35 13.89 16.34
C PRO A 547 -2.81 14.17 15.94
N GLN A 548 -3.18 15.43 15.71
CA GLN A 548 -4.50 15.80 15.19
C GLN A 548 -4.72 15.35 13.74
N PHE A 549 -3.73 15.52 12.86
CA PHE A 549 -3.76 15.05 11.48
C PHE A 549 -3.72 13.51 11.41
N ASP A 550 -2.87 12.89 12.22
CA ASP A 550 -2.76 11.43 12.32
C ASP A 550 -4.08 10.78 12.74
N GLN A 551 -4.90 11.47 13.54
CA GLN A 551 -6.23 11.06 13.99
C GLN A 551 -7.38 11.44 13.03
N MET A 552 -7.16 12.28 12.01
CA MET A 552 -8.20 12.60 11.03
C MET A 552 -8.66 11.33 10.31
N THR A 553 -9.96 11.21 10.08
CA THR A 553 -10.52 10.10 9.30
C THR A 553 -10.35 10.32 7.80
N LEU A 554 -10.31 9.24 7.01
CA LEU A 554 -10.19 9.34 5.55
C LEU A 554 -11.33 10.18 4.94
N ALA A 555 -12.53 10.14 5.53
CA ALA A 555 -13.67 10.97 5.15
C ALA A 555 -13.47 12.47 5.48
N GLN A 556 -12.85 12.80 6.62
CA GLN A 556 -12.55 14.19 6.98
C GLN A 556 -11.49 14.81 6.06
N VAL A 557 -10.45 14.05 5.71
CA VAL A 557 -9.42 14.53 4.78
C VAL A 557 -9.98 14.59 3.35
N ALA A 558 -10.81 13.64 2.94
CA ALA A 558 -11.55 13.73 1.67
C ALA A 558 -12.40 15.01 1.61
N HIS A 559 -13.18 15.33 2.65
CA HIS A 559 -13.97 16.56 2.66
C HIS A 559 -13.09 17.81 2.50
N ALA A 560 -11.98 17.91 3.24
CA ALA A 560 -11.04 19.03 3.11
C ALA A 560 -10.44 19.14 1.70
N GLU A 561 -10.07 18.02 1.09
CA GLU A 561 -9.46 17.96 -0.25
C GLU A 561 -10.45 18.29 -1.37
N PHE A 562 -11.65 17.68 -1.37
CA PHE A 562 -12.68 17.99 -2.37
C PHE A 562 -13.15 19.45 -2.27
N THR A 563 -13.35 19.98 -1.06
CA THR A 563 -13.70 21.40 -0.85
C THR A 563 -12.54 22.35 -1.17
N ALA A 564 -11.28 21.91 -1.12
CA ALA A 564 -10.16 22.70 -1.65
C ALA A 564 -10.15 22.70 -3.19
N VAL A 565 -10.41 21.57 -3.84
CA VAL A 565 -10.53 21.48 -5.31
C VAL A 565 -11.66 22.37 -5.82
N GLU A 566 -12.85 22.29 -5.21
CA GLU A 566 -14.01 23.14 -5.52
C GLU A 566 -13.66 24.63 -5.38
N ARG A 567 -13.16 25.04 -4.21
CA ARG A 567 -12.73 26.44 -3.94
C ARG A 567 -11.72 26.97 -4.96
N VAL A 568 -10.81 26.14 -5.47
CA VAL A 568 -9.81 26.55 -6.47
C VAL A 568 -10.43 26.63 -7.86
N LEU A 569 -11.24 25.64 -8.27
CA LEU A 569 -11.89 25.63 -9.58
C LEU A 569 -12.91 26.77 -9.73
N SER A 570 -13.63 27.13 -8.67
CA SER A 570 -14.51 28.32 -8.63
C SER A 570 -13.77 29.66 -8.76
N ARG A 571 -12.46 29.71 -8.50
CA ARG A 571 -11.61 30.90 -8.76
C ARG A 571 -10.97 30.87 -10.14
N ALA A 572 -10.78 29.69 -10.71
CA ALA A 572 -10.07 29.48 -11.97
C ALA A 572 -10.98 29.52 -13.22
N LEU A 573 -12.25 29.13 -13.08
CA LEU A 573 -13.18 28.91 -14.19
C LEU A 573 -14.35 29.92 -14.20
N PRO A 574 -14.89 30.26 -15.38
CA PRO A 574 -16.10 31.08 -15.49
C PRO A 574 -17.31 30.43 -14.80
N SER A 575 -18.16 31.25 -14.18
CA SER A 575 -19.37 30.81 -13.46
C SER A 575 -20.68 31.05 -14.24
N HIS A 576 -20.62 31.80 -15.34
CA HIS A 576 -21.72 32.19 -16.23
C HIS A 576 -21.24 32.18 -17.67
#